data_AF-A0A1S4B535-F1
#
_entry.id   AF-A0A1S4B535-F1
#
_cell.length_a   1.000
_cell.length_b   1.000
_cell.length_c   1.000
_cell.angle_alpha   90.00
_cell.angle_beta   90.00
_cell.angle_gamma   90.00
#
_symmetry.space_group_name_H-M   'P 1'
#
loop_
_entity.id
_entity.type
_entity.pdbx_description
1 polymer ?
#
loop_
_entity_poly.entity_id
_entity_poly.type
_entity_poly.pdbx_seq_one_letter_code
_entity_poly.pdbx_strand_id
1 'polypeptide(L)'
;MNKLGFARKEKVQQFMAVTGASEKVAIQTMKTHDWHLEGALEAFYNEGNAKVVQEKNRWELLFNKYKDPKADMIMADGISNLCNDLQVEPQDIVMLVLSWHFQAETICEFSKQEFVGGVQSLEIDSLEKFKKKIPFLRSELKDEDTFREIYNFAFDWAKEK
;
A
#
# COMPACT_ATOMS: atom_id res chain seq x y z
N MET A 1 -4.83 0.52 -26.84
CA MET A 1 -3.79 -0.55 -26.84
C MET A 1 -2.68 -0.16 -27.80
N ASN A 2 -1.56 0.36 -27.30
CA ASN A 2 -0.39 0.66 -28.13
C ASN A 2 0.36 -0.65 -28.40
N LYS A 3 0.38 -1.14 -29.64
CA LYS A 3 1.14 -2.35 -30.03
C LYS A 3 2.64 -2.02 -30.04
N LEU A 4 3.27 -2.14 -28.89
CA LEU A 4 4.74 -2.12 -28.76
C LEU A 4 5.34 -3.37 -29.38
N GLY A 5 6.39 -3.19 -30.19
CA GLY A 5 7.19 -4.30 -30.73
C GLY A 5 7.94 -5.06 -29.62
N PHE A 6 8.28 -6.32 -29.87
CA PHE A 6 8.86 -7.25 -28.88
C PHE A 6 10.06 -6.66 -28.12
N ALA A 7 11.05 -6.11 -28.85
CA ALA A 7 12.25 -5.51 -28.26
C ALA A 7 11.95 -4.30 -27.34
N ARG A 8 10.88 -3.55 -27.64
CA ARG A 8 10.45 -2.41 -26.80
C ARG A 8 9.74 -2.87 -25.53
N LYS A 9 8.97 -3.98 -25.62
CA LYS A 9 8.34 -4.60 -24.45
C LYS A 9 9.39 -5.16 -23.49
N GLU A 10 10.41 -5.82 -24.02
CA GLU A 10 11.50 -6.37 -23.20
C GLU A 10 12.23 -5.26 -22.42
N LYS A 11 12.56 -4.14 -23.08
CA LYS A 11 13.18 -2.99 -22.41
C LYS A 11 12.28 -2.35 -21.35
N VAL A 12 10.96 -2.32 -21.55
CA VAL A 12 10.00 -1.85 -20.53
C VAL A 12 10.00 -2.78 -19.32
N GLN A 13 10.00 -4.10 -19.54
CA GLN A 13 10.07 -5.08 -18.45
C GLN A 13 11.37 -4.94 -17.65
N GLN A 14 12.52 -4.77 -18.33
CA GLN A 14 13.81 -4.53 -17.68
C GLN A 14 13.81 -3.23 -16.88
N PHE A 15 13.28 -2.14 -17.45
CA PHE A 15 13.16 -0.86 -16.74
C PHE A 15 12.30 -1.00 -15.48
N MET A 16 11.13 -1.65 -15.58
CA MET A 16 10.24 -1.90 -14.45
C MET A 16 10.89 -2.77 -13.38
N ALA A 17 11.64 -3.81 -13.78
CA ALA A 17 12.35 -4.68 -12.85
C ALA A 17 13.43 -3.95 -12.04
N VAL A 18 14.13 -3.00 -12.67
CA VAL A 18 15.20 -2.21 -12.02
C VAL A 18 14.62 -1.08 -11.16
N THR A 19 13.59 -0.39 -11.65
CA THR A 19 13.09 0.84 -11.02
C THR A 19 11.90 0.62 -10.09
N GLY A 20 11.16 -0.48 -10.24
CA GLY A 20 9.85 -0.68 -9.61
C GLY A 20 8.75 0.22 -10.20
N ALA A 21 9.00 0.93 -11.30
CA ALA A 21 8.02 1.84 -11.90
C ALA A 21 6.84 1.08 -12.52
N SER A 22 5.66 1.69 -12.48
CA SER A 22 4.49 1.16 -13.21
C SER A 22 4.75 1.09 -14.72
N GLU A 23 4.07 0.18 -15.42
CA GLU A 23 4.19 0.03 -16.88
C GLU A 23 3.93 1.35 -17.62
N LYS A 24 2.97 2.15 -17.14
CA LYS A 24 2.67 3.47 -17.71
C LYS A 24 3.85 4.43 -17.62
N VAL A 25 4.51 4.50 -16.46
CA VAL A 25 5.69 5.36 -16.24
C VAL A 25 6.86 4.84 -17.06
N ALA A 26 7.13 3.53 -17.03
CA ALA A 26 8.19 2.91 -17.80
C ALA A 26 8.04 3.18 -19.31
N ILE A 27 6.83 3.02 -19.88
CA ILE A 27 6.58 3.33 -21.29
C ILE A 27 6.82 4.81 -21.60
N GLN A 28 6.38 5.72 -20.73
CA GLN A 28 6.55 7.15 -20.94
C GLN A 28 8.03 7.55 -20.89
N THR A 29 8.76 7.15 -19.86
CA THR A 29 10.18 7.46 -19.68
C THR A 29 11.05 6.83 -20.78
N MET A 30 10.77 5.59 -21.17
CA MET A 30 11.49 4.93 -22.28
C MET A 30 11.21 5.63 -23.62
N LYS A 31 10.01 6.17 -23.83
CA LYS A 31 9.66 6.90 -25.05
C LYS A 31 10.37 8.25 -25.16
N THR A 32 10.55 8.97 -24.05
CA THR A 32 11.23 10.28 -24.05
C THR A 32 12.74 10.17 -24.20
N HIS A 33 13.31 8.99 -23.94
CA HIS A 33 14.74 8.70 -24.04
C HIS A 33 15.07 7.77 -25.21
N ASP A 34 14.29 7.83 -26.29
CA ASP A 34 14.52 7.09 -27.54
C ASP A 34 14.73 5.58 -27.37
N TRP A 35 14.10 4.97 -26.37
CA TRP A 35 14.23 3.56 -26.00
C TRP A 35 15.65 3.15 -25.58
N HIS A 36 16.47 4.08 -25.11
CA HIS A 36 17.77 3.81 -24.51
C HIS A 36 17.61 3.50 -23.01
N LEU A 37 17.80 2.24 -22.62
CA LEU A 37 17.53 1.80 -21.25
C LEU A 37 18.41 2.52 -20.22
N GLU A 38 19.72 2.59 -20.45
CA GLU A 38 20.67 3.17 -19.50
C GLU A 38 20.42 4.68 -19.28
N GLY A 39 20.29 5.46 -20.37
CA GLY A 39 19.94 6.88 -20.27
C GLY A 39 18.57 7.13 -19.64
N ALA A 40 17.57 6.28 -19.90
CA ALA A 40 16.27 6.37 -19.24
C ALA A 40 16.36 6.08 -17.73
N LEU A 41 17.17 5.09 -17.33
CA LEU A 41 17.42 4.77 -15.92
C LEU A 41 18.15 5.93 -15.24
N GLU A 42 19.24 6.43 -15.83
CA GLU A 42 20.02 7.54 -15.29
C GLU A 42 19.15 8.78 -15.09
N ALA A 43 18.34 9.15 -16.08
CA ALA A 43 17.39 10.26 -15.94
C ALA A 43 16.37 10.01 -14.81
N PHE A 44 15.82 8.80 -14.73
CA PHE A 44 14.86 8.42 -13.71
C PHE A 44 15.44 8.46 -12.27
N TYR A 45 16.71 8.08 -12.10
CA TYR A 45 17.40 8.20 -10.82
C TYR A 45 17.79 9.65 -10.50
N ASN A 46 18.24 10.43 -11.49
CA ASN A 46 18.67 11.83 -11.32
C ASN A 46 17.50 12.78 -11.04
N GLU A 47 16.31 12.51 -11.57
CA GLU A 47 15.10 13.30 -11.31
C GLU A 47 14.51 13.09 -9.90
N GLY A 48 15.10 12.23 -9.07
CA GLY A 48 14.56 11.87 -7.76
C GLY A 48 13.32 10.97 -7.82
N ASN A 49 12.86 10.63 -9.03
CA ASN A 49 11.74 9.72 -9.28
C ASN A 49 11.99 8.32 -8.71
N ALA A 50 13.25 7.89 -8.65
CA ALA A 50 13.63 6.64 -8.00
C ALA A 50 13.29 6.58 -6.52
N LYS A 51 13.45 7.65 -5.74
CA LYS A 51 13.06 7.65 -4.32
C LYS A 51 11.54 7.53 -4.17
N VAL A 52 10.79 8.30 -4.94
CA VAL A 52 9.32 8.28 -4.92
C VAL A 52 8.77 6.92 -5.36
N VAL A 53 9.38 6.28 -6.35
CA VAL A 53 8.97 4.93 -6.78
C VAL A 53 9.44 3.87 -5.80
N GLN A 54 10.62 3.98 -5.20
CA GLN A 54 11.08 3.07 -4.16
C GLN A 54 10.20 3.16 -2.90
N GLU A 55 9.78 4.36 -2.51
CA GLU A 55 8.82 4.61 -1.41
C GLU A 55 7.43 4.07 -1.75
N LYS A 56 6.90 4.37 -2.95
CA LYS A 56 5.65 3.78 -3.43
C LYS A 56 5.69 2.25 -3.44
N ASN A 57 6.82 1.68 -3.82
CA ASN A 57 7.03 0.24 -3.85
C ASN A 57 7.01 -0.37 -2.44
N ARG A 58 7.43 0.34 -1.40
CA ARG A 58 7.43 -0.21 -0.02
C ARG A 58 6.04 -0.48 0.51
N TRP A 59 5.08 0.42 0.28
CA TRP A 59 3.68 0.19 0.68
C TRP A 59 3.03 -0.92 -0.13
N GLU A 60 3.33 -0.99 -1.43
CA GLU A 60 2.86 -2.10 -2.26
C GLU A 60 3.47 -3.45 -1.86
N LEU A 61 4.75 -3.49 -1.50
CA LEU A 61 5.39 -4.69 -0.96
C LEU A 61 4.76 -5.13 0.37
N LEU A 62 4.42 -4.17 1.24
CA LEU A 62 3.74 -4.46 2.49
C LEU A 62 2.33 -5.02 2.24
N PHE A 63 1.57 -4.43 1.30
CA PHE A 63 0.28 -4.97 0.88
C PHE A 63 0.40 -6.39 0.33
N ASN A 64 1.33 -6.61 -0.61
CA ASN A 64 1.54 -7.91 -1.25
C ASN A 64 1.93 -9.02 -0.27
N LYS A 65 2.52 -8.68 0.88
CA LYS A 65 2.84 -9.65 1.94
C LYS A 65 1.58 -10.28 2.56
N TYR A 66 0.49 -9.52 2.66
CA TYR A 66 -0.75 -9.96 3.32
C TYR A 66 -1.91 -10.21 2.34
N LYS A 67 -1.73 -9.83 1.07
CA LYS A 67 -2.72 -10.00 0.01
C LYS A 67 -3.11 -11.48 -0.19
N ASP A 68 -4.38 -11.72 -0.46
CA ASP A 68 -4.91 -13.02 -0.82
C ASP A 68 -4.36 -13.51 -2.19
N PRO A 69 -4.02 -14.79 -2.36
CA PRO A 69 -3.50 -15.30 -3.64
C PRO A 69 -4.52 -15.26 -4.80
N LYS A 70 -5.81 -15.20 -4.50
CA LYS A 70 -6.93 -15.28 -5.44
C LYS A 70 -7.71 -13.97 -5.61
N ALA A 71 -7.55 -13.01 -4.69
CA ALA A 71 -8.20 -11.70 -4.73
C ALA A 71 -7.19 -10.55 -4.63
N ASP A 72 -7.49 -9.39 -5.23
CA ASP A 72 -6.66 -8.17 -5.10
C ASP A 72 -6.94 -7.41 -3.79
N MET A 73 -7.03 -8.17 -2.69
CA MET A 73 -7.44 -7.70 -1.36
C MET A 73 -6.69 -8.48 -0.28
N ILE A 74 -6.58 -7.90 0.91
CA ILE A 74 -6.22 -8.61 2.13
C ILE A 74 -7.53 -9.10 2.74
N MET A 75 -7.70 -10.41 2.84
CA MET A 75 -8.88 -11.05 3.43
C MET A 75 -8.59 -11.47 4.88
N ALA A 76 -9.52 -12.16 5.53
CA ALA A 76 -9.42 -12.59 6.93
C ALA A 76 -8.09 -13.30 7.28
N ASP A 77 -7.57 -14.18 6.43
CA ASP A 77 -6.28 -14.86 6.64
C ASP A 77 -5.10 -13.88 6.60
N GLY A 78 -5.14 -12.94 5.65
CA GLY A 78 -4.15 -11.88 5.51
C GLY A 78 -4.14 -10.93 6.72
N ILE A 79 -5.33 -10.55 7.22
CA ILE A 79 -5.47 -9.75 8.43
C ILE A 79 -4.97 -10.51 9.66
N SER A 80 -5.29 -11.80 9.77
CA SER A 80 -4.78 -12.64 10.86
C SER A 80 -3.25 -12.68 10.88
N ASN A 81 -2.62 -12.81 9.70
CA ASN A 81 -1.16 -12.75 9.56
C ASN A 81 -0.60 -11.36 9.92
N LEU A 82 -1.28 -10.29 9.53
CA LEU A 82 -0.92 -8.93 9.94
C LEU A 82 -0.97 -8.77 11.46
N CYS A 83 -2.04 -9.20 12.11
CA CYS A 83 -2.19 -9.17 13.57
C CYS A 83 -1.06 -9.94 14.27
N ASN A 84 -0.76 -11.15 13.80
CA ASN A 84 0.36 -11.96 14.32
C ASN A 84 1.70 -11.23 14.21
N ASP A 85 2.00 -10.65 13.04
CA ASP A 85 3.22 -9.90 12.82
C ASP A 85 3.30 -8.65 13.70
N LEU A 86 2.18 -7.96 13.91
CA LEU A 86 2.05 -6.80 14.79
C LEU A 86 2.06 -7.16 16.28
N GLN A 87 1.90 -8.44 16.62
CA GLN A 87 1.77 -8.95 17.99
C GLN A 87 0.56 -8.33 18.71
N VAL A 88 -0.57 -8.29 18.00
CA VAL A 88 -1.87 -7.88 18.52
C VAL A 88 -2.89 -8.97 18.25
N GLU A 89 -3.90 -9.06 19.10
CA GLU A 89 -5.02 -9.96 18.85
C GLU A 89 -5.90 -9.40 17.72
N PRO A 90 -6.51 -10.24 16.86
CA PRO A 90 -7.47 -9.78 15.85
C PRO A 90 -8.65 -8.98 16.43
N GLN A 91 -8.97 -9.21 17.69
CA GLN A 91 -10.05 -8.57 18.44
C GLN A 91 -9.61 -7.30 19.18
N ASP A 92 -8.32 -6.95 19.13
CA ASP A 92 -7.78 -5.76 19.79
C ASP A 92 -8.41 -4.51 19.16
N ILE A 93 -8.84 -3.56 20.01
CA ILE A 93 -9.47 -2.31 19.59
C ILE A 93 -8.62 -1.51 18.58
N VAL A 94 -7.29 -1.71 18.60
CA VAL A 94 -6.40 -1.09 17.61
C VAL A 94 -6.77 -1.46 16.17
N MET A 95 -7.36 -2.65 15.93
CA MET A 95 -7.81 -3.05 14.60
C MET A 95 -8.98 -2.23 14.10
N LEU A 96 -9.89 -1.82 15.01
CA LEU A 96 -10.97 -0.88 14.66
C LEU A 96 -10.40 0.50 14.31
N VAL A 97 -9.50 1.03 15.14
CA VAL A 97 -8.88 2.35 14.89
C VAL A 97 -8.08 2.36 13.60
N LEU A 98 -7.34 1.28 13.34
CA LEU A 98 -6.60 1.10 12.10
C LEU A 98 -7.53 1.07 10.88
N SER A 99 -8.63 0.31 10.97
CA SER A 99 -9.63 0.21 9.90
C SER A 99 -10.27 1.56 9.60
N TRP A 100 -10.51 2.38 10.63
CA TRP A 100 -11.00 3.74 10.47
C TRP A 100 -10.03 4.64 9.71
N HIS A 101 -8.73 4.62 10.07
CA HIS A 101 -7.68 5.35 9.34
C HIS A 101 -7.55 4.89 7.88
N PHE A 102 -7.79 3.61 7.64
CA PHE A 102 -7.72 3.00 6.30
C PHE A 102 -9.00 3.26 5.49
N GLN A 103 -10.02 3.86 6.12
CA GLN A 103 -11.34 4.07 5.56
C GLN A 103 -11.97 2.77 5.04
N ALA A 104 -11.75 1.67 5.78
CA ALA A 104 -12.17 0.35 5.35
C ALA A 104 -13.69 0.23 5.32
N GLU A 105 -14.22 -0.25 4.20
CA GLU A 105 -15.66 -0.43 4.03
C GLU A 105 -16.24 -1.59 4.83
N THR A 106 -15.45 -2.63 5.10
CA THR A 106 -15.98 -3.90 5.64
C THR A 106 -14.98 -4.57 6.57
N ILE A 107 -15.48 -5.12 7.67
CA ILE A 107 -14.68 -5.90 8.63
C ILE A 107 -14.02 -7.11 7.96
N CYS A 108 -12.83 -7.46 8.45
CA CYS A 108 -12.03 -8.60 7.96
C CYS A 108 -11.57 -8.51 6.49
N GLU A 109 -11.65 -7.33 5.87
CA GLU A 109 -11.18 -7.11 4.51
C GLU A 109 -10.48 -5.75 4.37
N PHE A 110 -9.41 -5.69 3.58
CA PHE A 110 -8.86 -4.44 3.07
C PHE A 110 -8.59 -4.58 1.56
N SER A 111 -9.19 -3.71 0.77
CA SER A 111 -8.78 -3.49 -0.61
C SER A 111 -7.36 -2.91 -0.69
N LYS A 112 -6.74 -3.03 -1.85
CA LYS A 112 -5.43 -2.40 -2.12
C LYS A 112 -5.46 -0.89 -1.85
N GLN A 113 -6.55 -0.22 -2.22
CA GLN A 113 -6.68 1.22 -2.07
C GLN A 113 -6.76 1.63 -0.61
N GLU A 114 -7.59 0.96 0.20
CA GLU A 114 -7.73 1.23 1.64
C GLU A 114 -6.40 0.97 2.36
N PHE A 115 -5.78 -0.20 2.13
CA PHE A 115 -4.54 -0.54 2.81
C PHE A 115 -3.39 0.39 2.44
N VAL A 116 -3.12 0.58 1.14
CA VAL A 116 -2.00 1.42 0.68
C VAL A 116 -2.24 2.88 1.06
N GLY A 117 -3.47 3.38 0.90
CA GLY A 117 -3.82 4.75 1.29
C GLY A 117 -3.68 4.99 2.79
N GLY A 118 -4.11 4.03 3.61
CA GLY A 118 -4.03 4.10 5.07
C GLY A 118 -2.60 4.01 5.61
N VAL A 119 -1.77 3.10 5.09
CA VAL A 119 -0.35 3.06 5.51
C VAL A 119 0.41 4.30 5.02
N GLN A 120 0.02 4.89 3.89
CA GLN A 120 0.57 6.16 3.41
C GLN A 120 0.22 7.32 4.34
N SER A 121 -1.06 7.48 4.70
CA SER A 121 -1.51 8.57 5.57
C SER A 121 -0.89 8.50 6.97
N LEU A 122 -0.62 7.30 7.46
CA LEU A 122 0.04 7.07 8.75
C LEU A 122 1.58 7.08 8.70
N GLU A 123 2.16 7.23 7.51
CA GLU A 123 3.61 7.17 7.23
C GLU A 123 4.26 5.83 7.62
N ILE A 124 3.52 4.74 7.46
CA ILE A 124 3.93 3.36 7.77
C ILE A 124 4.49 2.70 6.50
N ASP A 125 5.81 2.56 6.39
CA ASP A 125 6.48 1.93 5.25
C ASP A 125 7.21 0.61 5.62
N SER A 126 6.99 0.11 6.84
CA SER A 126 7.60 -1.11 7.38
C SER A 126 6.82 -1.64 8.57
N LEU A 127 6.98 -2.93 8.86
CA LEU A 127 6.37 -3.55 10.04
C LEU A 127 6.84 -2.90 11.35
N GLU A 128 8.09 -2.46 11.42
CA GLU A 128 8.64 -1.78 12.60
C GLU A 128 7.95 -0.43 12.85
N LYS A 129 7.72 0.37 11.80
CA LYS A 129 6.96 1.61 11.91
C LYS A 129 5.51 1.33 12.29
N PHE A 130 4.94 0.26 11.74
CA PHE A 130 3.58 -0.18 12.06
C PHE A 130 3.45 -0.44 13.57
N LYS A 131 4.34 -1.26 14.14
CA LYS A 131 4.38 -1.54 15.59
C LYS A 131 4.55 -0.28 16.43
N LYS A 132 5.43 0.63 16.00
CA LYS A 132 5.66 1.92 16.69
C LYS A 132 4.43 2.84 16.67
N LYS A 133 3.52 2.67 15.71
CA LYS A 133 2.29 3.48 15.60
C LYS A 133 1.18 2.97 16.52
N ILE A 134 1.20 1.71 16.97
CA ILE A 134 0.15 1.11 17.83
C ILE A 134 -0.16 1.95 19.09
N PRO A 135 0.83 2.43 19.87
CA PRO A 135 0.53 3.26 21.03
C PRO A 135 -0.18 4.57 20.69
N PHE A 136 0.17 5.18 19.55
CA PHE A 136 -0.50 6.38 19.04
C PHE A 136 -1.95 6.08 18.66
N LEU A 137 -2.20 5.02 17.88
CA LEU A 137 -3.56 4.61 17.49
C LEU A 137 -4.46 4.38 18.71
N ARG A 138 -3.93 3.74 19.76
CA ARG A 138 -4.69 3.55 21.02
C ARG A 138 -4.96 4.87 21.75
N SER A 139 -4.06 5.85 21.64
CA SER A 139 -4.22 7.14 22.29
C SER A 139 -5.27 8.03 21.64
N GLU A 140 -5.58 7.81 20.36
CA GLU A 140 -6.60 8.57 19.62
C GLU A 140 -8.01 8.39 20.20
N LEU A 141 -8.31 7.23 20.77
CA LEU A 141 -9.58 6.97 21.45
C LEU A 141 -9.76 7.78 22.75
N LYS A 142 -8.74 8.50 23.22
CA LYS A 142 -8.85 9.40 24.37
C LYS A 142 -9.38 10.78 24.00
N ASP A 143 -9.30 11.14 22.72
CA ASP A 143 -9.90 12.35 22.20
C ASP A 143 -11.39 12.12 21.93
N GLU A 144 -12.27 12.95 22.48
CA GLU A 144 -13.71 12.70 22.44
C GLU A 144 -14.29 12.82 21.03
N ASP A 145 -13.78 13.73 20.22
CA ASP A 145 -14.26 13.93 18.86
C ASP A 145 -13.81 12.78 17.95
N THR A 146 -12.53 12.39 18.04
CA THR A 146 -11.99 11.23 17.33
C THR A 146 -12.69 9.94 17.75
N PHE A 147 -12.95 9.75 19.05
CA PHE A 147 -13.72 8.62 19.56
C PHE A 147 -15.13 8.59 18.95
N ARG A 148 -15.82 9.73 18.87
CA ARG A 148 -17.16 9.82 18.28
C ARG A 148 -17.15 9.44 16.80
N GLU A 149 -16.14 9.88 16.05
CA GLU A 149 -15.97 9.51 14.64
C GLU A 149 -15.75 8.00 14.46
N ILE A 150 -14.84 7.41 15.24
CA ILE A 150 -14.56 5.96 15.21
C ILE A 150 -15.79 5.15 15.64
N TYR A 151 -16.52 5.61 16.65
CA TYR A 151 -17.74 4.97 17.12
C TYR A 151 -18.82 4.92 16.02
N ASN A 152 -19.03 6.04 15.31
CA ASN A 152 -19.99 6.11 14.21
C ASN A 152 -19.55 5.24 13.02
N PHE A 153 -18.25 5.23 12.72
CA PHE A 153 -17.66 4.37 11.69
C PHE A 153 -17.87 2.88 11.97
N ALA A 154 -17.73 2.46 13.22
CA ALA A 154 -17.75 1.04 13.60
C ALA A 154 -19.04 0.32 13.19
N PHE A 155 -20.19 1.00 13.19
CA PHE A 155 -21.46 0.41 12.80
C PHE A 155 -21.47 -0.02 11.33
N ASP A 156 -21.15 0.89 10.42
CA ASP A 156 -21.16 0.58 8.98
C ASP A 156 -20.03 -0.39 8.61
N TRP A 157 -18.88 -0.29 9.28
CA TRP A 157 -17.76 -1.20 9.10
C TRP A 157 -18.08 -2.64 9.51
N ALA A 158 -18.82 -2.84 10.61
CA ALA A 158 -19.16 -4.17 11.14
C ALA A 158 -20.46 -4.75 10.59
N LYS A 159 -21.32 -3.93 9.97
CA LYS A 159 -22.60 -4.37 9.40
C LYS A 159 -22.33 -5.24 8.17
N GLU A 160 -22.89 -6.46 8.19
CA GLU A 160 -22.86 -7.37 7.04
C GLU A 160 -23.53 -6.71 5.81
N LYS A 161 -22.90 -6.83 4.64
CA LYS A 161 -23.38 -6.25 3.38
C LYS A 161 -24.65 -6.93 2.88
#